data_AF-A0A125P4U3-F1
#
_entry.id   AF-A0A125P4U3-F1
#
_cell.length_a   1.000
_cell.length_b   1.000
_cell.length_c   1.000
_cell.angle_alpha   90.00
_cell.angle_beta   90.00
_cell.angle_gamma   90.00
#
_symmetry.space_group_name_H-M   'P 1'
#
loop_
_entity.id
_entity.type
_entity.pdbx_description
1 polymer ?
#
loop_
_entity_poly.entity_id
_entity_poly.type
_entity_poly.pdbx_seq_one_letter_code
_entity_poly.pdbx_strand_id
1 'polypeptide(L)'
;MNDPIFFEHLFEHAKQVTPYLDGQITPLPEAEANLAHKLIHKEIPSSDTLRELYENLKNEHPEAGAAYWLTRTWTLLCWQPIYVAFISIYSCRGLPELSSMAQQVHPNFIGGYQFPSTAYVTGSEDELVTRAGQELVSLFDYFREEMSKWTRIRPGFTNHLFADGILGCLVKLSQYAPELPEAYLLEQARLWLNACALPEKLIHSIHYHEHEKKLVLVRTSCCLVYKCQGRKLCRDCPRHPDNKR
;
A
#
# COMPACT_ATOMS: atom_id res chain seq x y z
N MET A 1 -20.94 -8.73 7.30
CA MET A 1 -21.28 -10.18 7.21
C MET A 1 -20.07 -10.97 7.69
N ASN A 2 -20.28 -12.21 8.17
CA ASN A 2 -19.19 -13.11 8.57
C ASN A 2 -19.22 -14.33 7.64
N ASP A 3 -18.27 -14.41 6.71
CA ASP A 3 -18.16 -15.53 5.76
C ASP A 3 -16.69 -15.97 5.68
N PRO A 4 -16.36 -17.20 6.13
CA PRO A 4 -15.01 -17.74 6.02
C PRO A 4 -14.50 -17.82 4.57
N ILE A 5 -15.40 -18.06 3.60
CA ILE A 5 -15.03 -18.27 2.19
C ILE A 5 -14.44 -16.99 1.58
N PHE A 6 -14.96 -15.82 1.97
CA PHE A 6 -14.43 -14.54 1.52
C PHE A 6 -12.95 -14.38 1.88
N PHE A 7 -12.58 -14.68 3.13
CA PHE A 7 -11.21 -14.54 3.60
C PHE A 7 -10.29 -15.62 3.05
N GLU A 8 -10.79 -16.85 2.86
CA GLU A 8 -10.04 -17.90 2.16
C GLU A 8 -9.64 -17.45 0.74
N HIS A 9 -10.59 -16.96 -0.05
CA HIS A 9 -10.31 -16.42 -1.39
C HIS A 9 -9.38 -15.20 -1.35
N LEU A 10 -9.61 -14.26 -0.42
CA LEU A 10 -8.75 -13.09 -0.27
C LEU A 10 -7.30 -13.49 -0.01
N PHE A 11 -7.07 -14.41 0.94
CA PHE A 11 -5.72 -14.85 1.30
C PHE A 11 -5.07 -15.65 0.18
N GLU A 12 -5.83 -16.48 -0.54
CA GLU A 12 -5.32 -17.21 -1.70
C GLU A 12 -4.88 -16.26 -2.81
N HIS A 13 -5.74 -15.33 -3.24
CA HIS A 13 -5.41 -14.35 -4.27
C HIS A 13 -4.26 -13.44 -3.85
N ALA A 14 -4.21 -13.05 -2.58
CA ALA A 14 -3.12 -12.22 -2.07
C ALA A 14 -1.76 -12.93 -2.15
N LYS A 15 -1.69 -14.20 -1.77
CA LYS A 15 -0.48 -15.03 -1.89
C LYS A 15 -0.04 -15.23 -3.34
N GLN A 16 -0.98 -15.31 -4.29
CA GLN A 16 -0.66 -15.41 -5.72
C GLN A 16 0.01 -14.14 -6.26
N VAL A 17 -0.31 -12.96 -5.71
CA VAL A 17 0.38 -11.71 -6.08
C VAL A 17 1.81 -11.67 -5.53
N THR A 18 2.01 -12.07 -4.28
CA THR A 18 3.34 -12.25 -3.68
C THR A 18 3.24 -13.07 -2.39
N PRO A 19 4.22 -13.94 -2.07
CA PRO A 19 4.23 -14.69 -0.82
C PRO A 19 4.26 -13.82 0.44
N TYR A 20 4.62 -12.53 0.32
CA TYR A 20 4.64 -11.59 1.45
C TYR A 20 3.26 -11.02 1.81
N LEU A 21 2.23 -11.27 1.00
CA LEU A 21 0.82 -10.99 1.33
C LEU A 21 0.17 -12.23 1.95
N ASP A 22 0.82 -12.79 2.97
CA ASP A 22 0.29 -13.91 3.75
C ASP A 22 -0.71 -13.37 4.78
N GLY A 23 -2.01 -13.63 4.55
CA GLY A 23 -3.10 -13.18 5.42
C GLY A 23 -3.62 -14.30 6.31
N GLN A 24 -4.05 -13.94 7.52
CA GLN A 24 -4.72 -14.85 8.45
C GLN A 24 -5.81 -14.15 9.28
N ILE A 25 -6.75 -14.94 9.81
CA ILE A 25 -7.67 -14.47 10.86
C ILE A 25 -7.05 -14.81 12.21
N THR A 26 -6.72 -13.79 12.99
CA THR A 26 -6.12 -13.96 14.31
C THR A 26 -6.53 -12.77 15.19
N PRO A 27 -7.20 -13.02 16.33
CA PRO A 27 -7.50 -11.95 17.29
C PRO A 27 -6.23 -11.18 17.64
N LEU A 28 -6.38 -9.88 17.90
CA LEU A 28 -5.24 -9.12 18.39
C LEU A 28 -4.79 -9.71 19.72
N PRO A 29 -3.48 -9.95 19.90
CA PRO A 29 -2.94 -10.34 21.19
C PRO A 29 -3.32 -9.32 22.27
N GLU A 30 -3.34 -9.75 23.52
CA GLU A 30 -3.37 -8.79 24.65
C GLU A 30 -2.14 -7.87 24.57
N ALA A 31 -2.23 -6.66 25.12
CA ALA A 31 -1.23 -5.60 24.95
C ALA A 31 0.21 -6.05 25.26
N GLU A 32 0.41 -6.93 26.25
CA GLU A 32 1.72 -7.45 26.64
C GLU A 32 2.28 -8.49 25.65
N ALA A 33 1.43 -9.28 25.01
CA ALA A 33 1.82 -10.26 24.00
C ALA A 33 2.13 -9.62 22.63
N ASN A 34 1.61 -8.42 22.36
CA ASN A 34 1.91 -7.66 21.12
C ASN A 34 3.36 -7.21 21.03
N LEU A 35 4.00 -6.91 22.17
CA LEU A 35 5.41 -6.52 22.23
C LEU A 35 6.34 -7.64 21.72
N ALA A 36 5.93 -8.91 21.89
CA ALA A 36 6.70 -10.06 21.42
C ALA A 36 6.58 -10.31 19.90
N HIS A 37 5.45 -9.92 19.28
CA HIS A 37 5.13 -10.27 17.89
C HIS A 37 5.43 -9.16 16.87
N LYS A 38 5.94 -7.99 17.31
CA LYS A 38 6.24 -6.81 16.46
C LYS A 38 5.13 -6.55 15.43
N LEU A 39 3.92 -6.39 15.93
CA LEU A 39 2.74 -6.06 15.11
C LEU A 39 2.53 -4.54 15.08
N ILE A 40 2.15 -4.02 13.92
CA ILE A 40 1.62 -2.66 13.77
C ILE A 40 0.10 -2.77 13.66
N HIS A 41 -0.62 -2.08 14.53
CA HIS A 41 -2.08 -1.98 14.49
C HIS A 41 -2.48 -0.54 14.86
N LYS A 42 -3.57 -0.02 14.27
CA LYS A 42 -4.00 1.37 14.45
C LYS A 42 -4.32 1.73 15.91
N GLU A 43 -4.81 0.77 16.68
CA GLU A 43 -5.20 0.99 18.09
C GLU A 43 -4.05 0.75 19.08
N ILE A 44 -2.85 0.39 18.61
CA ILE A 44 -1.71 0.05 19.46
C ILE A 44 -0.52 0.96 19.10
N PRO A 45 0.01 1.79 20.02
CA PRO A 45 1.15 2.65 19.74
C PRO A 45 2.30 1.90 19.07
N SER A 46 2.70 2.35 17.88
CA SER A 46 3.66 1.64 17.02
C SER A 46 4.95 2.42 16.76
N SER A 47 5.07 3.64 17.29
CA SER A 47 6.20 4.56 17.08
C SER A 47 7.58 3.92 17.23
N ASP A 48 7.79 3.11 18.28
CA ASP A 48 9.09 2.46 18.52
C ASP A 48 9.38 1.40 17.47
N THR A 49 8.39 0.57 17.12
CA THR A 49 8.50 -0.41 16.04
C THR A 49 8.80 0.25 14.70
N LEU A 50 8.14 1.38 14.38
CA LEU A 50 8.38 2.13 13.14
C LEU A 50 9.78 2.75 13.10
N ARG A 51 10.24 3.26 14.25
CA ARG A 51 11.59 3.79 14.41
C ARG A 51 12.64 2.70 14.26
N GLU A 52 12.41 1.52 14.83
CA GLU A 52 13.30 0.37 14.70
C GLU A 52 13.45 -0.05 13.23
N LEU A 53 12.34 -0.15 12.48
CA LEU A 53 12.37 -0.42 11.04
C LEU A 53 13.19 0.64 10.27
N TYR A 54 13.02 1.92 10.60
CA TYR A 54 13.81 3.00 10.01
C TYR A 54 15.32 2.87 10.32
N GLU A 55 15.68 2.61 11.57
CA GLU A 55 17.08 2.46 11.98
C GLU A 55 17.73 1.20 11.37
N ASN A 56 16.98 0.11 11.21
CA ASN A 56 17.46 -1.08 10.53
C ASN A 56 17.76 -0.79 9.04
N LEU A 57 16.87 -0.09 8.34
CA LEU A 57 17.10 0.34 6.95
C LEU A 57 18.31 1.29 6.83
N LYS A 58 18.52 2.14 7.83
CA LYS A 58 19.69 3.01 7.92
C LYS A 58 20.99 2.23 8.12
N ASN A 59 20.96 1.21 8.96
CA ASN A 59 22.12 0.35 9.21
C ASN A 59 22.45 -0.53 8.00
N GLU A 60 21.44 -1.02 7.27
CA GLU A 60 21.63 -1.83 6.06
C GLU A 60 22.11 -0.99 4.87
N HIS A 61 21.61 0.24 4.72
CA HIS A 61 21.91 1.12 3.60
C HIS A 61 22.36 2.54 4.04
N PRO A 62 23.46 2.67 4.80
CA PRO A 62 23.92 3.96 5.32
C PRO A 62 24.26 4.96 4.19
N GLU A 63 24.64 4.47 3.02
CA GLU A 63 24.98 5.26 1.83
C GLU A 63 23.76 5.95 1.18
N ALA A 64 22.56 5.39 1.38
CA ALA A 64 21.36 5.87 0.69
C ALA A 64 20.77 7.15 1.31
N GLY A 65 21.07 7.39 2.59
CA GLY A 65 20.73 8.59 3.34
C GLY A 65 19.28 8.68 3.80
N ALA A 66 19.02 9.61 4.73
CA ALA A 66 17.74 9.75 5.45
C ALA A 66 16.49 9.83 4.56
N ALA A 67 16.60 10.44 3.39
CA ALA A 67 15.47 10.52 2.45
C ALA A 67 15.05 9.13 1.93
N TYR A 68 16.00 8.23 1.66
CA TYR A 68 15.69 6.86 1.26
C TYR A 68 15.07 6.09 2.41
N TRP A 69 15.67 6.11 3.60
CA TRP A 69 15.15 5.37 4.76
C TRP A 69 13.72 5.79 5.07
N LEU A 70 13.44 7.10 5.11
CA LEU A 70 12.09 7.62 5.33
C LEU A 70 11.10 7.17 4.26
N THR A 71 11.49 7.28 2.98
CA THR A 71 10.66 6.84 1.85
C THR A 71 10.38 5.35 1.93
N ARG A 72 11.39 4.55 2.22
CA ARG A 72 11.29 3.10 2.28
C ARG A 72 10.40 2.65 3.44
N THR A 73 10.61 3.18 4.65
CA THR A 73 9.73 2.93 5.80
C THR A 73 8.27 3.23 5.46
N TRP A 74 7.98 4.42 4.91
CA TRP A 74 6.62 4.78 4.51
C TRP A 74 6.02 3.80 3.49
N THR A 75 6.76 3.49 2.42
CA THR A 75 6.26 2.56 1.39
C THR A 75 6.07 1.13 1.91
N LEU A 76 6.84 0.69 2.90
CA LEU A 76 6.68 -0.61 3.56
C LEU A 76 5.43 -0.66 4.44
N LEU A 77 5.02 0.47 5.02
CA LEU A 77 3.77 0.54 5.79
C LEU A 77 2.56 0.46 4.87
N CYS A 78 2.56 1.24 3.79
CA CYS A 78 1.39 1.41 2.95
C CYS A 78 1.11 0.28 1.96
N TRP A 79 2.09 -0.53 1.58
CA TRP A 79 1.91 -1.43 0.44
C TRP A 79 0.89 -2.55 0.72
N GLN A 80 0.92 -3.25 1.87
CA GLN A 80 -0.04 -4.34 2.10
C GLN A 80 -1.49 -3.84 2.16
N PRO A 81 -1.84 -2.79 2.93
CA PRO A 81 -3.23 -2.29 2.96
C PRO A 81 -3.76 -1.96 1.56
N ILE A 82 -2.94 -1.34 0.71
CA ILE A 82 -3.34 -1.00 -0.67
C ILE A 82 -3.60 -2.27 -1.49
N TYR A 83 -2.70 -3.26 -1.44
CA TYR A 83 -2.88 -4.49 -2.20
C TYR A 83 -4.10 -5.27 -1.73
N VAL A 84 -4.27 -5.41 -0.42
CA VAL A 84 -5.41 -6.11 0.19
C VAL A 84 -6.72 -5.46 -0.25
N ALA A 85 -6.81 -4.13 -0.24
CA ALA A 85 -8.00 -3.40 -0.70
C ALA A 85 -8.33 -3.69 -2.18
N PHE A 86 -7.32 -3.68 -3.06
CA PHE A 86 -7.52 -3.97 -4.47
C PHE A 86 -7.96 -5.41 -4.70
N ILE A 87 -7.28 -6.38 -4.08
CA ILE A 87 -7.61 -7.81 -4.23
C ILE A 87 -9.02 -8.06 -3.69
N SER A 88 -9.35 -7.52 -2.52
CA SER A 88 -10.65 -7.74 -1.90
C SER A 88 -11.79 -7.23 -2.78
N ILE A 89 -11.64 -6.04 -3.37
CA ILE A 89 -12.69 -5.41 -4.18
C ILE A 89 -12.80 -6.10 -5.54
N TYR A 90 -11.70 -6.15 -6.30
CA TYR A 90 -11.76 -6.58 -7.70
C TYR A 90 -11.79 -8.10 -7.88
N SER A 91 -11.22 -8.87 -6.95
CA SER A 91 -11.21 -10.34 -7.02
C SER A 91 -12.26 -10.97 -6.11
N CYS A 92 -12.51 -10.41 -4.92
CA CYS A 92 -13.41 -11.02 -3.93
C CYS A 92 -14.77 -10.31 -3.78
N ARG A 93 -14.98 -9.15 -4.43
CA ARG A 93 -16.22 -8.36 -4.40
C ARG A 93 -16.68 -8.00 -2.99
N GLY A 94 -15.72 -7.71 -2.10
CA GLY A 94 -15.99 -7.29 -0.74
C GLY A 94 -14.82 -6.54 -0.13
N LEU A 95 -15.01 -6.00 1.06
CA LEU A 95 -13.99 -5.20 1.75
C LEU A 95 -13.95 -5.59 3.23
N PRO A 96 -12.83 -6.16 3.72
CA PRO A 96 -12.60 -6.28 5.16
C PRO A 96 -12.34 -4.89 5.74
N GLU A 97 -12.48 -4.73 7.06
CA GLU A 97 -12.14 -3.48 7.74
C GLU A 97 -10.62 -3.26 7.75
N LEU A 98 -10.10 -2.55 6.74
CA LEU A 98 -8.67 -2.29 6.52
C LEU A 98 -8.03 -1.57 7.71
N SER A 99 -8.77 -0.72 8.41
CA SER A 99 -8.27 -0.03 9.62
C SER A 99 -8.02 -0.96 10.80
N SER A 100 -8.62 -2.15 10.80
CA SER A 100 -8.39 -3.21 11.81
C SER A 100 -7.24 -4.17 11.42
N MET A 101 -6.62 -3.96 10.25
CA MET A 101 -5.56 -4.81 9.77
C MET A 101 -4.30 -4.61 10.63
N ALA A 102 -3.75 -5.70 11.15
CA ALA A 102 -2.44 -5.71 11.77
C ALA A 102 -1.37 -6.21 10.80
N GLN A 103 -0.20 -5.57 10.81
CA GLN A 103 0.93 -5.89 9.92
C GLN A 103 2.10 -6.46 10.72
N GLN A 104 2.73 -7.51 10.20
CA GLN A 104 3.91 -8.12 10.82
C GLN A 104 5.19 -7.39 10.37
N VAL A 105 6.01 -7.00 11.34
CA VAL A 105 7.27 -6.28 11.10
C VAL A 105 8.47 -7.20 11.23
N HIS A 106 9.25 -7.26 10.17
CA HIS A 106 10.57 -7.88 10.11
C HIS A 106 11.65 -6.79 10.11
N PRO A 107 12.93 -7.11 10.38
CA PRO A 107 13.97 -6.09 10.56
C PRO A 107 14.01 -5.00 9.47
N ASN A 108 13.97 -5.36 8.18
CA ASN A 108 14.03 -4.42 7.05
C ASN A 108 12.80 -4.48 6.14
N PHE A 109 11.71 -5.10 6.60
CA PHE A 109 10.57 -5.41 5.75
C PHE A 109 9.27 -5.53 6.55
N ILE A 110 8.15 -5.34 5.88
CA ILE A 110 6.82 -5.59 6.42
C ILE A 110 6.14 -6.57 5.48
N GLY A 111 5.69 -7.71 6.02
CA GLY A 111 5.14 -8.81 5.25
C GLY A 111 4.45 -9.81 6.17
N GLY A 112 3.30 -10.32 5.74
CA GLY A 112 2.31 -10.97 6.62
C GLY A 112 1.33 -9.95 7.22
N TYR A 113 0.04 -10.28 7.26
CA TYR A 113 -1.00 -9.44 7.87
C TYR A 113 -2.10 -10.29 8.51
N GLN A 114 -2.87 -9.68 9.41
CA GLN A 114 -4.00 -10.36 10.04
C GLN A 114 -5.18 -9.43 10.25
N PHE A 115 -6.38 -10.02 10.22
CA PHE A 115 -7.62 -9.38 10.65
C PHE A 115 -8.14 -10.02 11.93
N PRO A 116 -8.73 -9.23 12.85
CA PRO A 116 -9.22 -9.75 14.14
C PRO A 116 -10.53 -10.52 14.02
N SER A 117 -11.26 -10.37 12.91
CA SER A 117 -12.55 -11.02 12.68
C SER A 117 -12.77 -11.32 11.20
N THR A 118 -13.77 -12.16 10.92
CA THR A 118 -14.25 -12.43 9.55
C THR A 118 -15.31 -11.44 9.07
N ALA A 119 -15.40 -10.26 9.71
CA ALA A 119 -16.33 -9.23 9.29
C ALA A 119 -15.84 -8.54 8.01
N TYR A 120 -16.71 -8.49 7.02
CA TYR A 120 -16.49 -7.72 5.80
C TYR A 120 -17.80 -7.10 5.32
N VAL A 121 -17.68 -6.14 4.39
CA VAL A 121 -18.82 -5.51 3.73
C VAL A 121 -18.85 -5.79 2.24
N THR A 122 -20.06 -5.77 1.70
CA THR A 122 -20.36 -5.87 0.28
C THR A 122 -21.08 -4.61 -0.16
N GLY A 123 -21.02 -4.32 -1.45
CA GLY A 123 -21.68 -3.18 -2.07
C GLY A 123 -21.37 -3.15 -3.55
N SER A 124 -21.76 -2.06 -4.21
CA SER A 124 -21.22 -1.76 -5.52
C SER A 124 -19.70 -1.54 -5.43
N GLU A 125 -19.00 -1.71 -6.55
CA GLU A 125 -17.57 -1.43 -6.61
C GLU A 125 -17.25 0.01 -6.15
N ASP A 126 -18.04 0.98 -6.58
CA ASP A 126 -17.90 2.39 -6.21
C ASP A 126 -18.02 2.63 -4.69
N GLU A 127 -19.00 1.97 -4.06
CA GLU A 127 -19.20 2.02 -2.61
C GLU A 127 -18.00 1.42 -1.87
N LEU A 128 -17.51 0.27 -2.34
CA LEU A 128 -16.37 -0.41 -1.73
C LEU A 128 -15.08 0.39 -1.90
N VAL A 129 -14.80 0.96 -3.08
CA VAL A 129 -13.62 1.80 -3.31
C VAL A 129 -13.69 3.07 -2.46
N THR A 130 -14.86 3.73 -2.40
CA THR A 130 -15.06 4.92 -1.57
C THR A 130 -14.74 4.63 -0.11
N ARG A 131 -15.25 3.51 0.42
CA ARG A 131 -15.00 3.10 1.80
C ARG A 131 -13.53 2.71 2.02
N ALA A 132 -12.94 1.94 1.11
CA ALA A 132 -11.53 1.55 1.21
C ALA A 132 -10.61 2.77 1.24
N GLY A 133 -10.87 3.77 0.39
CA GLY A 133 -10.11 5.03 0.40
C GLY A 133 -10.16 5.74 1.75
N GLN A 134 -11.33 5.82 2.38
CA GLN A 134 -11.49 6.42 3.71
C GLN A 134 -10.73 5.64 4.79
N GLU A 135 -10.81 4.30 4.79
CA GLU A 135 -10.11 3.47 5.76
C GLU A 135 -8.58 3.53 5.57
N LEU A 136 -8.09 3.55 4.32
CA LEU A 136 -6.68 3.73 4.01
C LEU A 136 -6.15 5.11 4.44
N VAL A 137 -6.91 6.18 4.20
CA VAL A 137 -6.57 7.54 4.68
C VAL A 137 -6.43 7.51 6.20
N SER A 138 -7.40 6.94 6.91
CA SER A 138 -7.38 6.86 8.36
C SER A 138 -6.18 6.05 8.90
N LEU A 139 -5.85 4.94 8.25
CA LEU A 139 -4.70 4.10 8.61
C LEU A 139 -3.37 4.81 8.34
N PHE A 140 -3.26 5.54 7.22
CA PHE A 140 -2.02 6.22 6.84
C PHE A 140 -1.81 7.51 7.62
N ASP A 141 -2.89 8.18 8.02
CA ASP A 141 -2.81 9.27 8.99
C ASP A 141 -2.23 8.79 10.32
N TYR A 142 -2.70 7.64 10.82
CA TYR A 142 -2.13 6.99 12.00
C TYR A 142 -0.62 6.67 11.83
N PHE A 143 -0.21 6.03 10.73
CA PHE A 143 1.22 5.77 10.48
C PHE A 143 2.06 7.05 10.46
N ARG A 144 1.53 8.11 9.85
CA ARG A 144 2.20 9.40 9.79
C ARG A 144 2.32 10.03 11.18
N GLU A 145 1.29 9.95 12.00
CA GLU A 145 1.31 10.43 13.39
C GLU A 145 2.37 9.69 14.23
N GLU A 146 2.40 8.36 14.14
CA GLU A 146 3.42 7.55 14.85
C GLU A 146 4.84 7.89 14.41
N MET A 147 5.09 8.06 13.11
CA MET A 147 6.41 8.49 12.60
C MET A 147 6.74 9.94 12.99
N SER A 148 5.75 10.83 13.05
CA SER A 148 5.95 12.25 13.36
C SER A 148 6.50 12.51 14.76
N LYS A 149 6.42 11.51 15.65
CA LYS A 149 6.99 11.58 17.01
C LYS A 149 8.51 11.66 17.03
N TRP A 150 9.20 11.18 15.99
CA TRP A 150 10.68 11.10 15.95
C TRP A 150 11.31 11.55 14.63
N THR A 151 10.53 11.77 13.57
CA THR A 151 11.04 12.34 12.32
C THR A 151 10.01 13.26 11.66
N ARG A 152 10.49 14.23 10.87
CA ARG A 152 9.60 15.11 10.12
C ARG A 152 9.10 14.38 8.87
N ILE A 153 7.81 14.09 8.83
CA ILE A 153 7.13 13.51 7.67
C ILE A 153 5.98 14.43 7.24
N ARG A 154 5.99 14.91 5.99
CA ARG A 154 5.03 15.91 5.51
C ARG A 154 3.90 15.23 4.72
N PRO A 155 2.62 15.62 4.91
CA PRO A 155 1.50 15.07 4.15
C PRO A 155 1.69 15.14 2.63
N GLY A 156 2.20 16.26 2.11
CA GLY A 156 2.46 16.39 0.67
C GLY A 156 3.39 15.31 0.11
N PHE A 157 4.43 14.93 0.86
CA PHE A 157 5.36 13.87 0.46
C PHE A 157 4.68 12.49 0.50
N THR A 158 3.95 12.18 1.58
CA THR A 158 3.27 10.89 1.74
C THR A 158 2.13 10.71 0.75
N ASN A 159 1.41 11.78 0.38
CA ASN A 159 0.31 11.74 -0.57
C ASN A 159 0.77 11.38 -1.98
N HIS A 160 1.94 11.87 -2.41
CA HIS A 160 2.53 11.46 -3.69
C HIS A 160 2.89 9.97 -3.69
N LEU A 161 3.48 9.46 -2.61
CA LEU A 161 3.79 8.02 -2.49
C LEU A 161 2.53 7.15 -2.42
N PHE A 162 1.49 7.63 -1.74
CA PHE A 162 0.20 6.95 -1.67
C PHE A 162 -0.46 6.86 -3.06
N ALA A 163 -0.53 7.98 -3.78
CA ALA A 163 -1.05 8.02 -5.14
C ALA A 163 -0.28 7.08 -6.08
N ASP A 164 1.06 7.11 -6.03
CA ASP A 164 1.89 6.20 -6.83
C ASP A 164 1.61 4.72 -6.49
N GLY A 165 1.32 4.40 -5.22
CA GLY A 165 0.93 3.06 -4.78
C GLY A 165 -0.41 2.61 -5.35
N ILE A 166 -1.44 3.47 -5.23
CA ILE A 166 -2.78 3.24 -5.79
C ILE A 166 -2.73 3.04 -7.31
N LEU A 167 -2.10 3.97 -8.02
CA LEU A 167 -2.00 3.92 -9.48
C LEU A 167 -1.13 2.74 -9.94
N GLY A 168 -0.13 2.36 -9.15
CA GLY A 168 0.65 1.15 -9.38
C GLY A 168 -0.19 -0.13 -9.28
N CYS A 169 -1.15 -0.19 -8.36
CA CYS A 169 -2.09 -1.31 -8.28
C CYS A 169 -3.07 -1.34 -9.46
N LEU A 170 -3.51 -0.20 -9.98
CA LEU A 170 -4.31 -0.14 -11.22
C LEU A 170 -3.54 -0.64 -12.45
N VAL A 171 -2.25 -0.32 -12.54
CA VAL A 171 -1.36 -0.90 -13.57
C VAL A 171 -1.35 -2.43 -13.46
N LYS A 172 -1.21 -2.97 -12.25
CA LYS A 172 -1.28 -4.42 -12.04
C LYS A 172 -2.65 -4.99 -12.40
N LEU A 173 -3.74 -4.35 -12.01
CA LEU A 173 -5.09 -4.77 -12.37
C LEU A 173 -5.24 -4.91 -13.89
N SER A 174 -4.79 -3.91 -14.66
CA SER A 174 -4.83 -3.95 -16.13
C SER A 174 -3.99 -5.08 -16.75
N GLN A 175 -2.98 -5.59 -16.04
CA GLN A 175 -2.15 -6.72 -16.49
C GLN A 175 -2.80 -8.06 -16.16
N TYR A 176 -3.51 -8.17 -15.03
CA TYR A 176 -4.22 -9.38 -14.62
C TYR A 176 -5.57 -9.54 -15.32
N ALA A 177 -6.20 -8.43 -15.70
CA ALA A 177 -7.50 -8.38 -16.37
C ALA A 177 -7.42 -7.53 -17.66
N PRO A 178 -6.70 -8.01 -18.71
CA PRO A 178 -6.46 -7.27 -19.95
C PRO A 178 -7.72 -7.04 -20.80
N GLU A 179 -8.84 -7.68 -20.46
CA GLU A 179 -10.16 -7.45 -21.04
C GLU A 179 -10.84 -6.17 -20.55
N LEU A 180 -10.37 -5.58 -19.45
CA LEU A 180 -10.94 -4.34 -18.92
C LEU A 180 -10.69 -3.16 -19.87
N PRO A 181 -11.74 -2.41 -20.24
CA PRO A 181 -11.59 -1.25 -21.14
C PRO A 181 -10.75 -0.14 -20.50
N GLU A 182 -10.03 0.61 -21.34
CA GLU A 182 -9.29 1.82 -20.91
C GLU A 182 -10.19 2.77 -20.11
N ALA A 183 -11.37 3.08 -20.64
CA ALA A 183 -12.30 4.04 -20.02
C ALA A 183 -12.64 3.66 -18.58
N TYR A 184 -12.89 2.36 -18.35
CA TYR A 184 -13.17 1.83 -17.01
C TYR A 184 -11.95 1.95 -16.09
N LEU A 185 -10.75 1.59 -16.57
CA LEU A 185 -9.52 1.70 -15.77
C LEU A 185 -9.20 3.15 -15.38
N LEU A 186 -9.44 4.11 -16.28
CA LEU A 186 -9.26 5.54 -15.99
C LEU A 186 -10.33 6.09 -15.04
N GLU A 187 -11.57 5.61 -15.13
CA GLU A 187 -12.63 5.93 -14.17
C GLU A 187 -12.29 5.42 -12.77
N GLN A 188 -11.83 4.17 -12.66
CA GLN A 188 -11.34 3.60 -11.41
C GLN A 188 -10.15 4.40 -10.84
N ALA A 189 -9.24 4.90 -11.68
CA ALA A 189 -8.16 5.79 -11.24
C ALA A 189 -8.68 7.08 -10.59
N ARG A 190 -9.68 7.73 -11.20
CA ARG A 190 -10.30 8.94 -10.63
C ARG A 190 -11.01 8.62 -9.32
N LEU A 191 -11.78 7.53 -9.31
CA LEU A 191 -12.53 7.08 -8.15
C LEU A 191 -11.61 6.83 -6.95
N TRP A 192 -10.51 6.09 -7.14
CA TRP A 192 -9.54 5.85 -6.07
C TRP A 192 -8.83 7.13 -5.60
N LEU A 193 -8.42 8.01 -6.52
CA LEU A 193 -7.80 9.28 -6.14
C LEU A 193 -8.76 10.13 -5.30
N ASN A 194 -10.04 10.21 -5.70
CA ASN A 194 -11.08 10.94 -4.97
C ASN A 194 -11.38 10.30 -3.61
N ALA A 195 -11.54 8.98 -3.55
CA ALA A 195 -11.81 8.24 -2.32
C ALA A 195 -10.69 8.41 -1.27
N CYS A 196 -9.44 8.51 -1.73
CA CYS A 196 -8.26 8.74 -0.89
C CYS A 196 -7.97 10.23 -0.63
N ALA A 197 -8.83 11.16 -1.07
CA ALA A 197 -8.63 12.60 -1.01
C ALA A 197 -7.27 13.07 -1.60
N LEU A 198 -6.84 12.42 -2.68
CA LEU A 198 -5.60 12.71 -3.39
C LEU A 198 -5.87 13.64 -4.58
N PRO A 199 -4.88 14.48 -4.99
CA PRO A 199 -5.08 15.39 -6.11
C PRO A 199 -5.38 14.65 -7.43
N GLU A 200 -6.54 14.93 -8.03
CA GLU A 200 -6.99 14.30 -9.28
C GLU A 200 -5.95 14.43 -10.42
N LYS A 201 -5.22 15.56 -10.48
CA LYS A 201 -4.15 15.80 -11.47
C LYS A 201 -3.06 14.72 -11.51
N LEU A 202 -2.94 13.89 -10.46
CA LEU A 202 -2.00 12.77 -10.42
C LEU A 202 -2.39 11.66 -11.40
N ILE A 203 -3.62 11.63 -11.91
CA ILE A 203 -4.01 10.73 -13.00
C ILE A 203 -3.15 10.90 -14.25
N HIS A 204 -2.56 12.08 -14.48
CA HIS A 204 -1.64 12.31 -15.61
C HIS A 204 -0.31 11.54 -15.49
N SER A 205 -0.10 10.78 -14.41
CA SER A 205 1.04 9.88 -14.25
C SER A 205 0.81 8.50 -14.86
N ILE A 206 -0.45 8.14 -15.15
CA ILE A 206 -0.80 6.90 -15.85
C ILE A 206 -1.19 7.18 -17.31
N HIS A 207 -0.86 6.24 -18.18
CA HIS A 207 -1.16 6.27 -19.60
C HIS A 207 -1.58 4.88 -20.06
N TYR A 208 -2.57 4.79 -20.95
CA TYR A 208 -2.94 3.51 -21.55
C TYR A 208 -2.07 3.23 -22.78
N HIS A 209 -1.61 1.99 -22.91
CA HIS A 209 -0.82 1.54 -24.05
C HIS A 209 -1.64 0.58 -24.90
N GLU A 210 -2.28 1.11 -25.95
CA GLU A 210 -3.24 0.39 -26.80
C GLU A 210 -2.75 -0.98 -27.29
N HIS A 211 -1.51 -1.05 -27.78
CA HIS A 211 -0.93 -2.28 -28.30
C HIS A 211 -0.73 -3.36 -27.23
N GLU A 212 -0.46 -2.94 -25.99
CA GLU A 212 -0.22 -3.87 -24.87
C GLU A 212 -1.46 -4.03 -23.98
N LYS A 213 -2.56 -3.34 -24.32
CA LYS A 213 -3.84 -3.30 -23.60
C LYS A 213 -3.70 -3.13 -22.08
N LYS A 214 -2.78 -2.27 -21.65
CA LYS A 214 -2.49 -2.07 -20.23
C LYS A 214 -2.16 -0.64 -19.89
N LEU A 215 -2.32 -0.31 -18.62
CA LEU A 215 -1.83 0.94 -18.08
C LEU A 215 -0.30 0.87 -17.87
N VAL A 216 0.33 2.03 -18.04
CA VAL A 216 1.73 2.29 -17.72
C VAL A 216 1.77 3.49 -16.79
N LEU A 217 2.55 3.39 -15.71
CA LEU A 217 2.74 4.45 -14.73
C LEU A 217 4.14 5.03 -14.85
N VAL A 218 4.25 6.35 -14.83
CA VAL A 218 5.46 7.09 -14.48
C VAL A 218 5.22 7.76 -13.14
N ARG A 219 5.82 7.23 -12.08
CA ARG A 219 5.58 7.69 -10.71
C ARG A 219 5.90 9.17 -10.56
N THR A 220 5.18 9.85 -9.67
CA THR A 220 5.47 11.22 -9.28
C THR A 220 6.55 11.32 -8.21
N SER A 221 6.80 10.22 -7.48
CA SER A 221 7.81 10.11 -6.44
C SER A 221 8.98 9.21 -6.86
N CYS A 222 10.18 9.52 -6.36
CA CYS A 222 11.32 8.62 -6.44
C CYS A 222 11.42 7.81 -5.14
N CYS A 223 11.46 6.48 -5.23
CA CYS A 223 11.72 5.61 -4.06
C CYS A 223 13.18 5.69 -3.56
N LEU A 224 14.06 6.38 -4.28
CA LEU A 224 15.48 6.59 -3.96
C LEU A 224 16.31 5.30 -3.86
N VAL A 225 15.76 4.15 -4.24
CA VAL A 225 16.46 2.85 -4.19
C VAL A 225 17.77 2.85 -4.97
N TYR A 226 17.88 3.68 -6.02
CA TYR A 226 19.10 3.85 -6.81
C TYR A 226 20.29 4.40 -6.00
N LYS A 227 20.04 4.96 -4.82
CA LYS A 227 21.10 5.42 -3.92
C LYS A 227 21.71 4.28 -3.12
N CYS A 228 21.03 3.14 -2.99
CA CYS A 228 21.61 1.95 -2.40
C CYS A 228 22.67 1.37 -3.35
N GLN A 229 23.74 0.83 -2.77
CA GLN A 229 24.87 0.31 -3.53
C GLN A 229 24.43 -0.71 -4.58
N GLY A 230 24.91 -0.52 -5.82
CA GLY A 230 24.64 -1.43 -6.95
C GLY A 230 23.22 -1.38 -7.52
N ARG A 231 22.34 -0.50 -7.01
CA ARG A 231 20.97 -0.38 -7.50
C ARG A 231 20.85 0.67 -8.59
N LYS A 232 19.90 0.46 -9.50
CA LYS A 232 19.60 1.37 -10.62
C LYS A 232 18.29 2.11 -10.38
N LEU A 233 18.06 3.18 -11.15
CA LEU A 233 16.75 3.82 -11.22
C LEU A 233 15.70 2.82 -11.70
N CYS A 234 14.52 2.84 -11.09
CA CYS A 234 13.38 2.08 -11.58
C CYS A 234 12.93 2.62 -12.94
N ARG A 235 12.40 1.75 -13.80
CA ARG A 235 11.91 2.13 -15.14
C ARG A 235 10.82 3.20 -15.08
N ASP A 236 9.97 3.15 -14.06
CA ASP A 236 8.86 4.08 -13.82
C ASP A 236 9.25 5.28 -12.95
N CYS A 237 10.54 5.48 -12.66
CA CYS A 237 10.99 6.53 -11.75
C CYS A 237 10.94 7.90 -12.44
N PRO A 238 10.46 8.98 -11.78
CA PRO A 238 10.46 10.33 -12.36
C PRO A 238 11.86 10.89 -12.62
N ARG A 239 12.90 10.28 -12.03
CA ARG A 239 14.31 10.66 -12.27
C ARG A 239 14.95 9.91 -13.43
N HIS A 240 14.29 8.89 -13.97
CA HIS A 240 14.79 8.14 -15.12
C HIS A 240 14.86 9.06 -16.35
N PRO A 241 15.95 9.05 -17.15
CA PRO A 241 16.09 9.91 -18.32
C PRO A 241 14.89 9.85 -19.27
N ASP A 242 14.39 8.64 -19.53
CA ASP A 242 13.24 8.40 -20.42
C ASP A 242 11.90 8.95 -19.90
N ASN A 243 11.83 9.33 -18.63
CA ASN A 243 10.62 9.84 -17.98
C ASN A 243 10.68 11.35 -17.72
N LYS A 244 11.77 12.02 -18.10
CA LYS A 244 11.88 13.47 -17.99
C LYS A 244 10.97 14.11 -19.03
N ARG A 245 10.00 14.90 -18.55
CA ARG A 245 9.16 15.76 -19.38
C ARG A 245 9.89 17.03 -19.75
#